data_AF-A0AB36ZUI3-F1
#
_entry.id   AF-A0AB36ZUI3-F1
#
_cell.length_a   1.000
_cell.length_b   1.000
_cell.length_c   1.000
_cell.angle_alpha   90.00
_cell.angle_beta   90.00
_cell.angle_gamma   90.00
#
_symmetry.space_group_name_H-M   'P 1'
#
loop_
_entity.id
_entity.type
_entity.pdbx_description
1 polymer ?
#
loop_
_entity_poly.entity_id
_entity_poly.type
_entity_poly.pdbx_seq_one_letter_code
_entity_poly.pdbx_strand_id
1 'polypeptide(L)'
;MKKKDLKKMLSNLPKHPNILGRHRLFNSAVLILLVKKKGEYHILFQKRAANISQGGDICFPGGGFEKEHDKNFKQTALRETKEELGIKNKDIKIVGQLDTMVAPIGAVVEVFVGVIKKKTLKTMKIDKSEVEKTILIPLSFFKKNKAVEYTLRSEVKPYHINEKGEKEIYFPVEELNLPKFYHEPWGNKRHKVWVYKYKNNVIWGMTSIILLDFLNKY
;
A
#
# COMPACT_ATOMS: atom_id res chain seq x y z
N MET A 1 16.88 37.25 -6.17
CA MET A 1 16.73 36.25 -7.25
C MET A 1 17.03 36.93 -8.59
N LYS A 2 17.98 36.44 -9.39
CA LYS A 2 18.32 37.06 -10.68
C LYS A 2 17.32 36.61 -11.76
N LYS A 3 17.16 37.39 -12.84
CA LYS A 3 16.26 37.06 -13.98
C LYS A 3 16.55 35.68 -14.60
N LYS A 4 17.82 35.25 -14.59
CA LYS A 4 18.26 33.92 -15.02
C LYS A 4 17.68 32.80 -14.14
N ASP A 5 17.64 33.02 -12.83
CA ASP A 5 17.13 32.04 -11.85
C ASP A 5 15.61 31.86 -12.02
N LEU A 6 14.87 32.94 -12.26
CA LEU A 6 13.43 32.89 -12.53
C LEU A 6 13.12 32.10 -13.81
N LYS A 7 13.85 32.35 -14.90
CA LYS A 7 13.68 31.58 -16.16
C LYS A 7 13.93 30.08 -15.96
N LYS A 8 15.00 29.73 -15.22
CA LYS A 8 15.32 28.34 -14.89
C LYS A 8 14.24 27.69 -14.00
N MET A 9 13.71 28.43 -13.03
CA MET A 9 12.61 27.95 -12.19
C MET A 9 11.36 27.67 -13.02
N LEU A 10 10.96 28.61 -13.89
CA LEU A 10 9.80 28.47 -14.77
C LEU A 10 9.94 27.28 -15.73
N SER A 11 11.14 27.05 -16.30
CA SER A 11 11.38 25.88 -17.16
C SER A 11 11.35 24.54 -16.42
N ASN A 12 11.53 24.56 -15.10
CA ASN A 12 11.50 23.37 -14.26
C ASN A 12 10.11 23.08 -13.67
N LEU A 13 9.12 23.96 -13.89
CA LEU A 13 7.75 23.68 -13.47
C LEU A 13 7.21 22.47 -14.25
N PRO A 14 6.54 21.53 -13.55
CA PRO A 14 6.04 20.34 -14.21
C PRO A 14 4.89 20.71 -15.16
N LYS A 15 4.85 20.07 -16.34
CA LYS A 15 3.75 20.26 -17.30
C LYS A 15 2.39 19.79 -16.75
N HIS A 16 2.42 18.80 -15.87
CA HIS A 16 1.25 18.26 -15.18
C HIS A 16 1.54 18.13 -13.69
N PRO A 17 0.62 18.50 -12.80
CA PRO A 17 0.76 18.26 -11.37
C PRO A 17 1.05 16.78 -11.05
N ASN A 18 1.82 16.54 -10.01
CA ASN A 18 2.14 15.22 -9.50
C ASN A 18 2.20 15.28 -7.95
N ILE A 19 2.43 14.15 -7.30
CA ILE A 19 2.59 14.06 -5.85
C ILE A 19 3.87 14.77 -5.44
N LEU A 20 3.71 15.88 -4.70
CA LEU A 20 4.82 16.64 -4.15
C LEU A 20 5.68 15.75 -3.23
N GLY A 21 6.98 15.68 -3.50
CA GLY A 21 7.90 14.91 -2.69
C GLY A 21 7.82 13.39 -2.89
N ARG A 22 7.17 12.88 -3.96
CA ARG A 22 7.09 11.45 -4.29
C ARG A 22 8.43 10.70 -4.22
N HIS A 23 9.53 11.36 -4.59
CA HIS A 23 10.89 10.81 -4.53
C HIS A 23 11.40 10.50 -3.10
N ARG A 24 10.76 11.07 -2.07
CA ARG A 24 11.06 10.81 -0.65
C ARG A 24 10.14 9.75 -0.05
N LEU A 25 9.15 9.28 -0.81
CA LEU A 25 8.16 8.32 -0.37
C LEU A 25 8.53 6.91 -0.85
N PHE A 26 8.08 5.90 -0.13
CA PHE A 26 8.15 4.53 -0.60
C PHE A 26 7.15 4.33 -1.73
N ASN A 27 7.65 4.17 -2.95
CA ASN A 27 6.83 4.01 -4.14
C ASN A 27 6.60 2.52 -4.39
N SER A 28 5.35 2.08 -4.47
CA SER A 28 4.99 0.68 -4.63
C SER A 28 3.82 0.51 -5.60
N ALA A 29 3.59 -0.74 -6.02
CA ALA A 29 2.42 -1.10 -6.80
C ALA A 29 1.85 -2.44 -6.33
N VAL A 30 0.51 -2.55 -6.36
CA VAL A 30 -0.21 -3.77 -5.99
C VAL A 30 -1.19 -4.21 -7.07
N LEU A 31 -1.57 -5.48 -7.04
CA LEU A 31 -2.49 -6.07 -8.00
C LEU A 31 -3.70 -6.73 -7.34
N ILE A 32 -4.89 -6.15 -7.56
CA ILE A 32 -6.16 -6.80 -7.24
C ILE A 32 -6.42 -7.88 -8.29
N LEU A 33 -6.28 -9.14 -7.92
CA LEU A 33 -6.48 -10.28 -8.81
C LEU A 33 -7.89 -10.87 -8.66
N LEU A 34 -8.68 -10.77 -9.72
CA LEU A 34 -10.01 -11.35 -9.84
C LEU A 34 -9.95 -12.75 -10.47
N VAL A 35 -10.64 -13.71 -9.84
CA VAL A 35 -10.69 -15.10 -10.31
C VAL A 35 -12.13 -15.58 -10.37
N LYS A 36 -12.58 -16.01 -11.55
CA LYS A 36 -13.92 -16.61 -11.72
C LYS A 36 -13.90 -18.08 -11.28
N LYS A 37 -14.66 -18.43 -10.25
CA LYS A 37 -14.80 -19.80 -9.72
C LYS A 37 -16.27 -20.10 -9.45
N LYS A 38 -16.79 -21.19 -10.04
CA LYS A 38 -18.19 -21.64 -9.89
C LYS A 38 -19.21 -20.52 -10.18
N GLY A 39 -19.02 -19.77 -11.27
CA GLY A 39 -19.92 -18.69 -11.69
C GLY A 39 -19.65 -17.32 -11.05
N GLU A 40 -18.91 -17.25 -9.94
CA GLU A 40 -18.68 -16.01 -9.18
C GLU A 40 -17.21 -15.55 -9.21
N TYR A 41 -16.98 -14.24 -9.24
CA TYR A 41 -15.66 -13.66 -9.07
C TYR A 41 -15.23 -13.59 -7.61
N HIS A 42 -13.99 -13.99 -7.36
CA HIS A 42 -13.31 -13.91 -6.06
C HIS A 42 -12.11 -12.99 -6.19
N ILE A 43 -11.76 -12.32 -5.10
CA ILE A 43 -10.49 -11.60 -4.97
C ILE A 43 -9.45 -12.55 -4.36
N LEU A 44 -8.28 -12.61 -4.99
CA LEU A 44 -7.11 -13.32 -4.48
C LEU A 44 -6.26 -12.39 -3.61
N PHE A 45 -6.13 -12.75 -2.35
CA PHE A 45 -5.24 -12.13 -1.37
C PHE A 45 -4.10 -13.08 -1.02
N GLN A 46 -3.08 -12.53 -0.36
CA GLN A 46 -2.04 -13.27 0.32
C GLN A 46 -1.99 -12.90 1.80
N LYS A 47 -1.47 -13.82 2.61
CA LYS A 47 -1.03 -13.55 3.98
C LYS A 47 0.48 -13.52 4.00
N ARG A 48 1.05 -12.38 4.43
CA ARG A 48 2.50 -12.17 4.53
C ARG A 48 3.13 -13.15 5.52
N ALA A 49 4.34 -13.63 5.23
CA ALA A 49 5.12 -14.47 6.15
C ALA A 49 5.37 -13.72 7.48
N ALA A 50 5.57 -14.44 8.59
CA ALA A 50 5.69 -13.81 9.91
C ALA A 50 6.97 -12.97 10.08
N ASN A 51 8.04 -13.33 9.37
CA ASN A 51 9.39 -12.77 9.59
C ASN A 51 9.71 -11.55 8.71
N ILE A 52 8.71 -10.96 8.07
CA ILE A 52 8.88 -9.77 7.22
C ILE A 52 8.11 -8.59 7.80
N SER A 53 8.41 -7.38 7.33
CA SER A 53 7.64 -6.19 7.71
C SER A 53 6.15 -6.40 7.42
N GLN A 54 5.28 -6.00 8.36
CA GLN A 54 3.84 -6.29 8.33
C GLN A 54 3.52 -7.79 8.25
N GLY A 55 4.34 -8.61 8.92
CA GLY A 55 4.19 -10.06 8.92
C GLY A 55 2.83 -10.51 9.43
N GLY A 56 2.20 -11.44 8.71
CA GLY A 56 0.88 -11.97 9.02
C GLY A 56 -0.31 -11.15 8.49
N ASP A 57 -0.09 -9.96 7.94
CA ASP A 57 -1.18 -9.15 7.36
C ASP A 57 -1.75 -9.76 6.07
N ILE A 58 -3.05 -9.52 5.86
CA ILE A 58 -3.71 -9.83 4.59
C ILE A 58 -3.53 -8.65 3.62
N CYS A 59 -2.93 -8.92 2.47
CA CYS A 59 -2.69 -7.91 1.45
C CYS A 59 -2.93 -8.44 0.03
N PHE A 60 -2.94 -7.51 -0.93
CA PHE A 60 -2.79 -7.85 -2.34
C PHE A 60 -1.32 -8.17 -2.63
N PRO A 61 -1.01 -8.98 -3.65
CA PRO A 61 0.37 -9.11 -4.13
C PRO A 61 0.89 -7.76 -4.65
N GLY A 62 2.18 -7.49 -4.43
CA GLY A 62 2.80 -6.22 -4.77
C GLY A 62 3.92 -5.81 -3.82
N GLY A 63 4.68 -4.79 -4.23
CA GLY A 63 5.89 -4.37 -3.56
C GLY A 63 6.50 -3.11 -4.14
N GLY A 64 7.77 -2.86 -3.80
CA GLY A 64 8.47 -1.61 -4.10
C GLY A 64 8.83 -1.47 -5.57
N PHE A 65 8.79 -0.24 -6.09
CA PHE A 65 9.25 0.07 -7.44
C PHE A 65 10.78 0.03 -7.49
N GLU A 66 11.32 -0.76 -8.42
CA GLU A 66 12.76 -0.93 -8.61
C GLU A 66 13.18 -0.39 -9.98
N LYS A 67 13.88 0.74 -10.02
CA LYS A 67 14.22 1.43 -11.27
C LYS A 67 15.01 0.58 -12.26
N GLU A 68 15.79 -0.37 -11.75
CA GLU A 68 16.61 -1.29 -12.57
C GLU A 68 15.78 -2.40 -13.23
N HIS A 69 14.66 -2.78 -12.62
CA HIS A 69 13.82 -3.91 -13.06
C HIS A 69 12.48 -3.46 -13.66
N ASP A 70 11.98 -2.27 -13.31
CA ASP A 70 10.65 -1.78 -13.61
C ASP A 70 10.66 -0.54 -14.51
N LYS A 71 10.07 -0.64 -15.71
CA LYS A 71 9.83 0.52 -16.59
C LYS A 71 8.69 1.40 -16.11
N ASN A 72 7.76 0.84 -15.32
CA ASN A 72 6.61 1.53 -14.74
C ASN A 72 5.98 0.68 -13.62
N PHE A 73 5.07 1.29 -12.86
CA PHE A 73 4.38 0.64 -11.74
C PHE A 73 3.53 -0.58 -12.13
N LYS A 74 3.05 -0.66 -13.39
CA LYS A 74 2.36 -1.87 -13.85
C LYS A 74 3.32 -3.05 -13.92
N GLN A 75 4.58 -2.81 -14.30
CA GLN A 75 5.60 -3.85 -14.29
C GLN A 75 5.98 -4.27 -12.87
N THR A 76 6.11 -3.32 -11.95
CA THR A 76 6.29 -3.61 -10.52
C THR A 76 5.21 -4.57 -10.01
N ALA A 77 3.93 -4.23 -10.18
CA ALA A 77 2.83 -5.08 -9.73
C ALA A 77 2.87 -6.50 -10.33
N LEU A 78 3.28 -6.63 -11.61
CA LEU A 78 3.40 -7.92 -12.30
C LEU A 78 4.63 -8.72 -11.84
N ARG A 79 5.77 -8.05 -11.61
CA ARG A 79 7.02 -8.66 -11.13
C ARG A 79 6.81 -9.24 -9.73
N GLU A 80 6.32 -8.41 -8.81
CA GLU A 80 6.02 -8.80 -7.42
C GLU A 80 5.01 -9.94 -7.38
N THR A 81 3.91 -9.86 -8.15
CA THR A 81 2.93 -10.96 -8.26
C THR A 81 3.57 -12.26 -8.75
N LYS A 82 4.56 -12.19 -9.64
CA LYS A 82 5.27 -13.38 -10.14
C LYS A 82 6.22 -13.93 -9.08
N GLU A 83 6.94 -13.08 -8.36
CA GLU A 83 7.87 -13.44 -7.28
C GLU A 83 7.11 -14.07 -6.11
N GLU A 84 6.10 -13.36 -5.57
CA GLU A 84 5.33 -13.79 -4.41
C GLU A 84 4.44 -15.02 -4.69
N LEU A 85 3.79 -15.07 -5.86
CA LEU A 85 2.74 -16.06 -6.15
C LEU A 85 3.06 -17.04 -7.28
N GLY A 86 4.16 -16.86 -8.01
CA GLY A 86 4.53 -17.68 -9.16
C GLY A 86 3.64 -17.48 -10.40
N ILE A 87 2.78 -16.45 -10.41
CA ILE A 87 1.85 -16.20 -11.52
C ILE A 87 2.58 -15.46 -12.64
N LYS A 88 2.66 -16.07 -13.83
CA LYS A 88 3.33 -15.46 -14.98
C LYS A 88 2.50 -14.31 -15.55
N ASN A 89 3.17 -13.25 -16.02
CA ASN A 89 2.52 -12.07 -16.61
C ASN A 89 1.53 -12.43 -17.74
N LYS A 90 1.83 -13.46 -18.54
CA LYS A 90 0.97 -13.94 -19.64
C LYS A 90 -0.38 -14.50 -19.18
N ASP A 91 -0.47 -14.92 -17.91
CA ASP A 91 -1.68 -15.49 -17.31
C ASP A 91 -2.56 -14.42 -16.67
N ILE A 92 -2.09 -13.17 -16.61
CA ILE A 92 -2.77 -12.00 -16.03
C ILE A 92 -3.24 -11.08 -17.15
N LYS A 93 -4.55 -10.82 -17.22
CA LYS A 93 -5.11 -9.74 -18.03
C LYS A 93 -5.36 -8.53 -17.14
N ILE A 94 -4.53 -7.48 -17.26
CA ILE A 94 -4.82 -6.18 -16.63
C ILE A 94 -6.08 -5.60 -17.27
N VAL A 95 -7.03 -5.18 -16.45
CA VAL A 95 -8.31 -4.59 -16.88
C VAL A 95 -8.41 -3.10 -16.57
N GLY A 96 -7.59 -2.58 -15.66
CA GLY A 96 -7.57 -1.16 -15.32
C GLY A 96 -6.63 -0.84 -14.17
N GLN A 97 -6.63 0.42 -13.78
CA GLN A 97 -5.91 0.98 -12.64
C GLN A 97 -6.91 1.79 -11.80
N LEU A 98 -6.83 1.69 -10.47
CA LEU A 98 -7.57 2.57 -9.56
C LEU A 98 -6.79 3.87 -9.32
N ASP A 99 -7.34 4.76 -8.51
CA ASP A 99 -6.63 5.97 -8.10
C ASP A 99 -5.38 5.64 -7.28
N THR A 100 -4.34 6.48 -7.40
CA THR A 100 -3.10 6.33 -6.64
C THR A 100 -3.35 6.64 -5.17
N MET A 101 -2.99 5.71 -4.27
CA MET A 101 -3.09 5.91 -2.84
C MET A 101 -1.83 6.60 -2.30
N VAL A 102 -1.99 7.70 -1.56
CA VAL A 102 -0.91 8.31 -0.76
C VAL A 102 -1.17 8.03 0.71
N ALA A 103 -0.41 7.09 1.27
CA ALA A 103 -0.61 6.62 2.63
C ALA A 103 0.14 7.51 3.65
N PRO A 104 -0.46 7.77 4.84
CA PRO A 104 0.18 8.56 5.89
C PRO A 104 1.54 8.02 6.38
N ILE A 105 1.79 6.73 6.19
CA ILE A 105 3.05 6.06 6.54
C ILE A 105 4.22 6.38 5.58
N GLY A 106 4.04 7.32 4.65
CA GLY A 106 5.07 7.71 3.70
C GLY A 106 5.15 6.80 2.47
N ALA A 107 4.05 6.17 2.08
CA ALA A 107 3.98 5.28 0.91
C ALA A 107 3.06 5.83 -0.19
N VAL A 108 3.42 5.61 -1.45
CA VAL A 108 2.58 5.87 -2.63
C VAL A 108 2.34 4.54 -3.33
N VAL A 109 1.07 4.13 -3.42
CA VAL A 109 0.68 2.83 -3.95
C VAL A 109 -0.11 3.01 -5.23
N GLU A 110 0.42 2.52 -6.35
CA GLU A 110 -0.33 2.37 -7.60
C GLU A 110 -1.10 1.05 -7.60
N VAL A 111 -2.40 1.11 -7.86
CA VAL A 111 -3.28 -0.07 -7.73
C VAL A 111 -3.78 -0.52 -9.08
N PHE A 112 -3.40 -1.73 -9.49
CA PHE A 112 -3.89 -2.33 -10.73
C PHE A 112 -4.96 -3.37 -10.44
N VAL A 113 -5.87 -3.56 -11.40
CA VAL A 113 -6.86 -4.64 -11.37
C VAL A 113 -6.57 -5.59 -12.51
N GLY A 114 -6.47 -6.87 -12.19
CA GLY A 114 -6.20 -7.94 -13.15
C GLY A 114 -7.17 -9.10 -13.01
N VAL A 115 -7.33 -9.86 -14.08
CA VAL A 115 -8.12 -11.10 -14.10
C VAL A 115 -7.21 -12.27 -14.46
N ILE A 116 -7.31 -13.35 -13.69
CA ILE A 116 -6.64 -14.63 -13.98
C ILE A 116 -7.66 -15.75 -14.17
N LYS A 117 -7.31 -16.76 -14.97
CA LYS A 117 -8.15 -17.94 -15.16
C LYS A 117 -8.05 -18.84 -13.92
N LYS A 118 -9.13 -19.55 -13.57
CA LYS A 118 -9.13 -20.54 -12.46
C LYS A 118 -7.99 -21.56 -12.57
N LYS A 119 -7.61 -21.96 -13.79
CA LYS A 119 -6.50 -22.91 -14.02
C LYS A 119 -5.14 -22.39 -13.54
N THR A 120 -4.94 -21.06 -13.57
CA THR A 120 -3.71 -20.41 -13.08
C THR A 120 -3.49 -20.68 -11.60
N LEU A 121 -4.56 -20.78 -10.81
CA LEU A 121 -4.46 -21.11 -9.38
C LEU A 121 -3.79 -22.47 -9.11
N LYS A 122 -3.90 -23.42 -10.04
CA LYS A 122 -3.30 -24.76 -9.89
C LYS A 122 -1.79 -24.76 -10.13
N THR A 123 -1.29 -23.78 -10.87
CA THR A 123 0.12 -23.67 -11.24
C THR A 123 0.87 -22.63 -10.40
N MET A 124 0.17 -21.98 -9.46
CA MET A 124 0.79 -21.05 -8.51
C MET A 124 1.83 -21.77 -7.65
N LYS A 125 2.94 -21.08 -7.41
CA LYS A 125 3.98 -21.50 -6.49
C LYS A 125 4.33 -20.27 -5.67
N ILE A 126 3.84 -20.25 -4.43
CA ILE A 126 4.12 -19.12 -3.54
C ILE A 126 5.55 -19.17 -3.04
N ASP A 127 6.20 -18.02 -2.96
CA ASP A 127 7.45 -17.89 -2.22
C ASP A 127 7.15 -17.92 -0.73
N LYS A 128 7.65 -18.94 -0.03
CA LYS A 128 7.40 -19.13 1.40
C LYS A 128 8.20 -18.18 2.30
N SER A 129 9.24 -17.54 1.76
CA SER A 129 9.97 -16.50 2.48
C SER A 129 9.13 -15.22 2.65
N GLU A 130 8.22 -14.97 1.71
CA GLU A 130 7.39 -13.76 1.68
C GLU A 130 5.90 -14.03 1.98
N VAL A 131 5.39 -15.20 1.60
CA VAL A 131 3.96 -15.54 1.62
C VAL A 131 3.70 -16.80 2.43
N GLU A 132 2.93 -16.67 3.51
CA GLU A 132 2.46 -17.81 4.31
C GLU A 132 1.46 -18.65 3.49
N LYS A 133 0.41 -18.01 2.97
CA LYS A 133 -0.69 -18.65 2.23
C LYS A 133 -1.47 -17.65 1.39
N THR A 134 -2.25 -18.16 0.45
CA THR A 134 -3.20 -17.37 -0.33
C THR A 134 -4.63 -17.59 0.13
N ILE A 135 -5.47 -16.59 -0.06
CA ILE A 135 -6.87 -16.59 0.37
C ILE A 135 -7.72 -16.09 -0.80
N LEU A 136 -8.76 -16.86 -1.14
CA LEU A 136 -9.76 -16.43 -2.10
C LEU A 136 -11.05 -16.09 -1.37
N ILE A 137 -11.52 -14.85 -1.57
CA ILE A 137 -12.73 -14.34 -0.94
C ILE A 137 -13.73 -13.96 -2.05
N PRO A 138 -14.96 -14.52 -2.04
CA PRO A 138 -15.97 -14.19 -3.04
C PRO A 138 -16.38 -12.72 -2.95
N LEU A 139 -16.62 -12.06 -4.09
CA LEU A 139 -17.09 -10.67 -4.09
C LEU A 139 -18.44 -10.51 -3.36
N SER A 140 -19.31 -11.53 -3.40
CA SER A 140 -20.58 -11.51 -2.65
C SER A 140 -20.37 -11.42 -1.14
N PHE A 141 -19.24 -11.89 -0.60
CA PHE A 141 -18.95 -11.72 0.82
C PHE A 141 -18.86 -10.24 1.18
N PHE A 142 -18.14 -9.44 0.40
CA PHE A 142 -17.97 -8.01 0.65
C PHE A 142 -19.24 -7.20 0.39
N LYS A 143 -20.14 -7.68 -0.49
CA LYS A 143 -21.48 -7.09 -0.65
C LYS A 143 -22.39 -7.34 0.54
N LYS A 144 -22.31 -8.53 1.13
CA LYS A 144 -23.16 -8.94 2.27
C LYS A 144 -22.64 -8.41 3.62
N ASN A 145 -21.33 -8.25 3.75
CA ASN A 145 -20.69 -7.89 5.01
C ASN A 145 -20.03 -6.53 4.85
N LYS A 146 -20.49 -5.52 5.61
CA LYS A 146 -19.86 -4.20 5.61
C LYS A 146 -18.60 -4.21 6.48
N ALA A 147 -17.63 -3.36 6.13
CA ALA A 147 -16.48 -3.15 6.99
C ALA A 147 -16.90 -2.51 8.30
N VAL A 148 -16.24 -2.90 9.39
CA VAL A 148 -16.33 -2.17 10.66
C VAL A 148 -15.33 -1.02 10.62
N GLU A 149 -15.80 0.19 10.91
CA GLU A 149 -14.97 1.40 10.94
C GLU A 149 -14.39 1.61 12.35
N TYR A 150 -13.10 1.94 12.41
CA TYR A 150 -12.40 2.38 13.62
C TYR A 150 -11.70 3.71 13.34
N THR A 151 -11.41 4.46 14.40
CA THR A 151 -10.67 5.72 14.30
C THR A 151 -9.32 5.60 15.00
N LEU A 152 -8.24 5.87 14.26
CA LEU A 152 -6.89 5.95 14.79
C LEU A 152 -6.45 7.41 14.91
N ARG A 153 -5.59 7.69 15.87
CA ARG A 153 -4.92 8.99 16.02
C ARG A 153 -3.45 8.83 15.67
N SER A 154 -2.95 9.72 14.81
CA SER A 154 -1.53 9.82 14.51
C SER A 154 -0.92 11.01 15.22
N GLU A 155 0.25 10.78 15.82
CA GLU A 155 1.07 11.79 16.48
C GLU A 155 2.46 11.79 15.85
N VAL A 156 3.01 12.98 15.68
CA VAL A 156 4.41 13.20 15.30
C VAL A 156 5.20 13.30 16.59
N LYS A 157 6.28 12.51 16.68
CA LYS A 157 7.16 12.49 17.84
C LYS A 157 8.49 13.13 17.48
N PRO A 158 8.91 14.23 18.13
CA PRO A 158 10.23 14.83 17.93
C PRO A 158 11.36 14.04 18.60
N TYR A 159 11.01 13.07 19.45
CA TYR A 159 11.96 12.22 20.18
C TYR A 159 11.36 10.84 20.45
N HIS A 160 12.19 9.90 20.87
CA HIS A 160 11.80 8.61 21.42
C HIS A 160 12.53 8.39 22.75
N ILE A 161 11.88 7.71 23.69
CA ILE A 161 12.52 7.25 24.94
C ILE A 161 12.74 5.75 24.77
N ASN A 162 14.00 5.34 24.76
CA ASN A 162 14.36 3.93 24.60
C ASN A 162 14.07 3.13 25.88
N GLU A 163 14.29 1.81 25.83
CA GLU A 163 14.03 0.89 26.95
C GLU A 163 14.83 1.22 28.23
N LYS A 164 15.95 1.95 28.09
CA LYS A 164 16.79 2.39 29.22
C LYS A 164 16.36 3.74 29.80
N GLY A 165 15.34 4.37 29.24
CA GLY A 165 14.88 5.70 29.64
C GLY A 165 15.67 6.85 29.00
N GLU A 166 16.54 6.58 28.04
CA GLU A 166 17.35 7.61 27.37
C GLU A 166 16.54 8.26 26.24
N LYS A 167 16.59 9.60 26.14
CA LYS A 167 15.88 10.37 25.12
C LYS A 167 16.71 10.45 23.84
N GLU A 168 16.25 9.77 22.80
CA GLU A 168 16.76 9.88 21.44
C GLU A 168 16.04 11.02 20.73
N ILE A 169 16.78 12.07 20.32
CA ILE A 169 16.22 13.25 19.67
C ILE A 169 16.17 13.04 18.15
N TYR A 170 14.98 13.03 17.58
CA TYR A 170 14.79 12.98 16.12
C TYR A 170 14.71 14.37 15.49
N PHE A 171 14.23 15.34 16.24
CA PHE A 171 14.13 16.73 15.82
C PHE A 171 14.51 17.65 16.99
N PRO A 172 15.60 18.44 16.89
CA PRO A 172 16.12 19.23 18.00
C PRO A 172 15.32 20.54 18.15
N VAL A 173 14.08 20.42 18.61
CA VAL A 173 13.10 21.52 18.69
C VAL A 173 13.59 22.67 19.58
N GLU A 174 14.25 22.35 20.69
CA GLU A 174 14.82 23.31 21.63
C GLU A 174 15.97 24.10 21.02
N GLU A 175 16.95 23.42 20.42
CA GLU A 175 18.12 24.05 19.78
C GLU A 175 17.72 24.96 18.61
N LEU A 176 16.64 24.60 17.91
CA LEU A 176 16.07 25.39 16.82
C LEU A 176 15.18 26.55 17.30
N ASN A 177 15.04 26.75 18.61
CA ASN A 177 14.18 27.78 19.22
C ASN A 177 12.73 27.75 18.74
N LEU A 178 12.19 26.54 18.51
CA LEU A 178 10.81 26.38 18.07
C LEU A 178 9.82 26.50 19.24
N PRO A 179 8.55 26.89 18.97
CA PRO A 179 7.52 27.02 20.00
C PRO A 179 7.36 25.77 20.89
N LYS A 180 7.10 25.97 22.19
CA LYS A 180 6.93 24.90 23.20
C LYS A 180 5.96 23.80 22.80
N PHE A 181 4.94 24.11 21.99
CA PHE A 181 4.00 23.12 21.48
C PHE A 181 4.68 21.97 20.71
N TYR A 182 5.78 22.24 20.00
CA TYR A 182 6.52 21.22 19.26
C TYR A 182 7.48 20.40 20.15
N HIS A 183 7.63 20.76 21.43
CA HIS A 183 8.54 20.07 22.34
C HIS A 183 7.97 18.72 22.78
N GLU A 184 6.64 18.58 22.72
CA GLU A 184 5.91 17.34 23.01
C GLU A 184 5.31 16.72 21.75
N PRO A 185 4.98 15.41 21.74
CA PRO A 185 4.27 14.79 20.62
C PRO A 185 3.04 15.58 20.20
N TRP A 186 2.97 15.97 18.93
CA TRP A 186 1.89 16.78 18.40
C TRP A 186 1.13 16.07 17.29
N GLY A 187 -0.08 16.54 17.02
CA GLY A 187 -0.96 15.97 16.01
C GLY A 187 -2.26 15.46 16.61
N ASN A 188 -3.34 15.87 15.97
CA ASN A 188 -4.70 15.42 16.28
C ASN A 188 -5.35 14.76 15.06
N LYS A 189 -4.55 14.42 14.03
CA LYS A 189 -5.07 13.86 12.79
C LYS A 189 -5.66 12.50 13.08
N ARG A 190 -6.99 12.48 13.17
CA ARG A 190 -7.78 11.27 13.23
C ARG A 190 -7.96 10.77 11.80
N HIS A 191 -7.71 9.49 11.59
CA HIS A 191 -8.01 8.85 10.32
C HIS A 191 -8.79 7.57 10.58
N LYS A 192 -9.69 7.28 9.64
CA LYS A 192 -10.53 6.09 9.68
C LYS A 192 -9.74 4.90 9.14
N VAL A 193 -9.95 3.76 9.74
CA VAL A 193 -9.52 2.46 9.21
C VAL A 193 -10.72 1.55 9.16
N TRP A 194 -10.73 0.66 8.18
CA TRP A 194 -11.84 -0.26 7.96
C TRP A 194 -11.36 -1.68 8.14
N VAL A 195 -12.22 -2.52 8.70
CA VAL A 195 -11.86 -3.88 9.05
C VAL A 195 -12.91 -4.85 8.53
N TYR A 196 -12.47 -5.80 7.72
CA TYR A 196 -13.25 -6.99 7.38
C TYR A 196 -12.71 -8.20 8.14
N LYS A 197 -13.62 -9.01 8.71
CA LYS A 197 -13.28 -10.33 9.27
C LYS A 197 -13.78 -11.41 8.33
N TYR A 198 -12.87 -12.23 7.80
CA TYR A 198 -13.22 -13.38 6.97
C TYR A 198 -12.58 -14.65 7.53
N LYS A 199 -13.41 -15.50 8.12
CA LYS A 199 -12.95 -16.66 8.92
C LYS A 199 -11.97 -16.17 9.99
N ASN A 200 -10.77 -16.76 10.05
CA ASN A 200 -9.73 -16.41 11.02
C ASN A 200 -8.77 -15.31 10.51
N ASN A 201 -9.14 -14.56 9.47
CA ASN A 201 -8.29 -13.53 8.89
C ASN A 201 -8.93 -12.15 9.02
N VAL A 202 -8.10 -11.15 9.25
CA VAL A 202 -8.48 -9.75 9.37
C VAL A 202 -7.89 -8.98 8.20
N ILE A 203 -8.73 -8.28 7.46
CA ILE A 203 -8.31 -7.38 6.38
C ILE A 203 -8.49 -5.96 6.90
N TRP A 204 -7.39 -5.23 7.01
CA TRP A 204 -7.35 -3.90 7.60
C TRP A 204 -6.27 -3.04 6.91
N GLY A 205 -6.03 -1.84 7.44
CA GLY A 205 -4.96 -0.95 6.95
C GLY A 205 -5.15 -0.54 5.48
N MET A 206 -4.05 -0.37 4.75
CA MET A 206 -4.08 0.06 3.34
C MET A 206 -4.89 -0.90 2.46
N THR A 207 -4.79 -2.21 2.68
CA THR A 207 -5.56 -3.22 1.95
C THR A 207 -7.05 -2.95 2.03
N SER A 208 -7.58 -2.62 3.22
CA SER A 208 -9.01 -2.32 3.40
C SER A 208 -9.45 -1.05 2.68
N ILE A 209 -8.59 -0.02 2.62
CA ILE A 209 -8.87 1.25 1.96
C ILE A 209 -8.95 1.02 0.44
N ILE A 210 -7.96 0.33 -0.11
CA ILE A 210 -7.93 -0.05 -1.53
C ILE A 210 -9.13 -0.91 -1.89
N LEU A 211 -9.45 -1.89 -1.03
CA LEU A 211 -10.60 -2.76 -1.22
C LEU A 211 -11.92 -1.99 -1.22
N LEU A 212 -12.11 -1.02 -0.32
CA LEU A 212 -13.31 -0.18 -0.30
C LEU A 212 -13.44 0.67 -1.56
N ASP A 213 -12.35 1.28 -2.02
CA ASP A 213 -12.37 2.03 -3.28
C ASP A 213 -12.74 1.14 -4.48
N PHE A 214 -12.17 -0.07 -4.54
CA PHE A 214 -12.52 -1.07 -5.53
C PHE A 214 -14.01 -1.46 -5.46
N LEU A 215 -14.54 -1.71 -4.26
CA LEU A 215 -15.92 -2.13 -4.05
C LEU A 215 -16.94 -1.01 -4.37
N ASN A 216 -16.57 0.26 -4.22
CA ASN A 216 -17.44 1.38 -4.62
C ASN A 216 -17.63 1.46 -6.14
N LYS A 217 -16.78 0.77 -6.91
CA LYS A 217 -16.86 0.67 -8.38
C LYS A 217 -17.59 -0.62 -8.84
N TYR A 218 -18.14 -1.41 -7.91
CA TYR A 218 -18.76 -2.74 -8.10
C TYR A 218 -20.22 -2.83 -7.60
#